data_AF-A0A6M3M4F8-F1
#
_entry.id   AF-A0A6M3M4F8-F1
#
_cell.length_a   1.000
_cell.length_b   1.000
_cell.length_c   1.000
_cell.angle_alpha   90.00
_cell.angle_beta   90.00
_cell.angle_gamma   90.00
#
_symmetry.space_group_name_H-M   'P 1'
#
loop_
_entity.id
_entity.type
_entity.pdbx_description
1 polymer ?
#
loop_
_entity_poly.entity_id
_entity_poly.type
_entity_poly.pdbx_seq_one_letter_code
_entity_poly.pdbx_strand_id
1 'polypeptide(L)'
;MQQRLFGNGSIAEKESRVTPIRNAPIKVRSLAQAIQIFETKMGARIKILQDVSFEGARIGRYYIDERSNEKILLVFKRQYYFMFSKHFPDVKEKGYGVMNNLKLTHWAALQNAKIAAMFEDGNCYKIDAMEFYLYYEKHGTDVMAVPGEIATPLSLWVNAI
;
A
#
# COMPACT_ATOMS: atom_id res chain seq x y z
N MET A 1 48.20 6.63 -58.23
CA MET A 1 48.12 7.51 -57.05
C MET A 1 46.74 7.34 -56.42
N GLN A 2 46.69 7.20 -55.10
CA GLN A 2 45.51 7.24 -54.24
C GLN A 2 44.68 8.53 -54.53
N GLN A 3 43.37 8.65 -54.29
CA GLN A 3 42.65 8.43 -53.03
C GLN A 3 41.12 8.24 -53.26
N ARG A 4 40.52 7.60 -52.25
CA ARG A 4 39.11 7.27 -52.03
C ARG A 4 38.25 8.52 -51.83
N LEU A 5 36.93 8.38 -52.01
CA LEU A 5 35.94 8.80 -51.01
C LEU A 5 34.64 7.99 -51.20
N PHE A 6 34.05 7.65 -50.06
CA PHE A 6 33.07 6.60 -49.83
C PHE A 6 31.65 7.03 -50.18
N GLY A 7 30.83 6.07 -50.63
CA GLY A 7 29.37 6.20 -50.58
C GLY A 7 28.83 6.02 -49.17
N ASN A 8 27.57 6.41 -48.96
CA ASN A 8 26.53 5.47 -48.53
C ASN A 8 25.16 6.15 -48.49
N GLY A 9 24.17 5.39 -48.96
CA GLY A 9 22.79 5.79 -49.10
C GLY A 9 22.13 6.19 -47.78
N SER A 10 21.17 7.09 -47.92
CA SER A 10 20.23 7.48 -46.87
C SER A 10 19.39 6.27 -46.47
N ILE A 11 19.73 5.67 -45.33
CA ILE A 11 18.82 4.79 -44.62
C ILE A 11 17.95 5.72 -43.78
N ALA A 12 16.69 5.84 -44.20
CA ALA A 12 15.64 6.46 -43.41
C ALA A 12 15.55 5.71 -42.07
N GLU A 13 16.16 6.29 -41.04
CA GLU A 13 15.92 5.91 -39.65
C GLU A 13 14.46 6.20 -39.34
N LYS A 14 13.63 5.15 -39.44
CA LYS A 14 12.37 5.09 -38.70
C LYS A 14 12.76 5.08 -37.22
N GLU A 15 12.94 6.26 -36.65
CA GLU A 15 12.85 6.47 -35.22
C GLU A 15 11.46 5.99 -34.79
N SER A 16 11.40 4.74 -34.33
CA SER A 16 10.29 4.22 -33.57
C SER A 16 10.17 5.13 -32.35
N ARG A 17 9.23 6.08 -32.40
CA ARG A 17 8.86 6.91 -31.26
C ARG A 17 8.25 5.98 -30.21
N VAL A 18 9.12 5.33 -29.44
CA VAL A 18 8.77 4.72 -28.17
C VAL A 18 8.36 5.88 -27.29
N THR A 19 7.08 6.21 -27.36
CA THR A 19 6.46 7.14 -26.43
C THR A 19 6.68 6.50 -25.07
N PRO A 20 7.40 7.13 -24.11
CA PRO A 20 7.48 6.56 -22.77
C PRO A 20 6.04 6.47 -22.29
N ILE A 21 5.58 5.24 -22.03
CA ILE A 21 4.31 5.02 -21.35
C ILE A 21 4.48 5.75 -20.02
N ARG A 22 3.96 6.97 -19.92
CA ARG A 22 3.81 7.65 -18.64
C ARG A 22 3.00 6.68 -17.80
N ASN A 23 3.65 6.05 -16.81
CA ASN A 23 3.02 5.13 -15.90
C ASN A 23 1.72 5.79 -15.39
N ALA A 24 0.58 5.36 -15.92
CA ALA A 24 -0.68 5.83 -15.40
C ALA A 24 -0.70 5.47 -13.92
N PRO A 25 -1.06 6.39 -13.02
CA PRO A 25 -1.05 6.09 -11.60
C PRO A 25 -1.93 4.85 -11.37
N ILE A 26 -1.34 3.82 -10.75
CA ILE A 26 -2.02 2.55 -10.47
C ILE A 26 -3.20 2.88 -9.56
N LYS A 27 -4.42 2.78 -10.10
CA LYS A 27 -5.64 3.02 -9.32
C LYS A 27 -6.13 1.73 -8.69
N VAL A 28 -6.13 1.68 -7.37
CA VAL A 28 -6.66 0.56 -6.59
C VAL A 28 -8.14 0.82 -6.30
N ARG A 29 -9.02 -0.09 -6.72
CA ARG A 29 -10.48 0.08 -6.61
C ARG A 29 -11.16 -0.96 -5.74
N SER A 30 -10.45 -2.03 -5.36
CA SER A 30 -10.97 -3.13 -4.54
C SER A 30 -9.89 -3.74 -3.65
N LEU A 31 -10.31 -4.49 -2.63
CA LEU A 31 -9.41 -5.27 -1.77
C LEU A 31 -8.62 -6.30 -2.59
N ALA A 32 -9.23 -6.93 -3.59
CA ALA A 32 -8.53 -7.87 -4.47
C ALA A 32 -7.36 -7.22 -5.22
N GLN A 33 -7.56 -6.00 -5.75
CA GLN A 33 -6.48 -5.25 -6.39
C GLN A 33 -5.41 -4.81 -5.39
N ALA A 34 -5.81 -4.40 -4.18
CA ALA A 34 -4.88 -4.04 -3.14
C ALA A 34 -3.95 -5.20 -2.76
N ILE A 35 -4.53 -6.39 -2.59
CA ILE A 35 -3.81 -7.64 -2.32
C ILE A 35 -2.83 -7.96 -3.45
N GLN A 36 -3.30 -7.96 -4.69
CA GLN A 36 -2.45 -8.26 -5.85
C GLN A 36 -1.24 -7.32 -5.92
N ILE A 37 -1.44 -6.01 -5.72
CA ILE A 37 -0.36 -5.01 -5.76
C ILE A 37 0.59 -5.20 -4.58
N PHE A 38 0.06 -5.46 -3.38
CA PHE A 38 0.88 -5.71 -2.20
C PHE A 38 1.75 -6.96 -2.37
N GLU A 39 1.15 -8.08 -2.77
CA GLU A 39 1.84 -9.35 -3.02
C GLU A 39 2.89 -9.19 -4.14
N THR A 40 2.59 -8.44 -5.20
CA THR A 40 3.58 -8.14 -6.26
C THR A 40 4.75 -7.32 -5.75
N LYS A 41 4.52 -6.33 -4.87
CA LYS A 41 5.57 -5.45 -4.34
C LYS A 41 6.43 -6.13 -3.26
N MET A 42 5.83 -6.96 -2.41
CA MET A 42 6.54 -7.66 -1.35
C MET A 42 7.20 -8.95 -1.85
N GLY A 43 6.63 -9.61 -2.86
CA GLY A 43 7.16 -10.83 -3.45
C GLY A 43 7.32 -11.96 -2.44
N ALA A 44 8.41 -12.71 -2.54
CA ALA A 44 8.72 -13.85 -1.67
C ALA A 44 9.00 -13.47 -0.20
N ARG A 45 8.99 -12.17 0.14
CA ARG A 45 9.20 -11.70 1.51
C ARG A 45 8.01 -12.00 2.43
N ILE A 46 6.83 -12.16 1.87
CA ILE A 46 5.61 -12.37 2.67
C ILE A 46 5.07 -13.77 2.46
N LYS A 47 4.65 -14.38 3.56
CA LYS A 47 3.88 -15.62 3.55
C LYS A 47 2.43 -15.32 3.94
N ILE A 48 1.51 -15.82 3.13
CA ILE A 48 0.07 -15.70 3.37
C ILE A 48 -0.30 -16.59 4.55
N LEU A 49 -0.99 -16.02 5.55
CA LEU A 49 -1.54 -16.78 6.67
C LEU A 49 -3.01 -17.13 6.43
N GLN A 50 -3.86 -16.11 6.24
CA GLN A 50 -5.31 -16.30 6.06
C GLN A 50 -6.00 -15.05 5.54
N ASP A 51 -7.22 -15.23 5.02
CA ASP A 51 -8.15 -14.11 4.81
C ASP A 51 -8.81 -13.72 6.13
N VAL A 52 -9.05 -12.42 6.31
CA VAL A 52 -9.72 -11.88 7.50
C VAL A 52 -11.07 -11.33 7.11
N SER A 53 -12.10 -11.80 7.81
CA SER A 53 -13.48 -11.41 7.60
C SER A 53 -14.08 -10.86 8.90
N PHE A 54 -14.97 -9.88 8.76
CA PHE A 54 -15.71 -9.28 9.86
C PHE A 54 -17.18 -9.16 9.43
N GLU A 55 -18.09 -9.68 10.27
CA GLU A 55 -19.54 -9.67 9.99
C GLU A 55 -19.89 -10.25 8.59
N GLY A 56 -19.19 -11.33 8.19
CA GLY A 56 -19.41 -12.02 6.92
C GLY A 56 -18.75 -11.36 5.70
N ALA A 57 -18.19 -10.15 5.85
CA ALA A 57 -17.47 -9.48 4.77
C ALA A 57 -15.96 -9.64 4.93
N ARG A 58 -15.26 -9.97 3.85
CA ARG A 58 -13.80 -9.98 3.83
C ARG A 58 -13.27 -8.55 3.93
N ILE A 59 -12.45 -8.28 4.92
CA ILE A 59 -11.93 -6.94 5.22
C ILE A 59 -10.43 -6.80 4.96
N GLY A 60 -9.71 -7.92 4.84
CA GLY A 60 -8.27 -7.91 4.63
C GLY A 60 -7.67 -9.28 4.32
N ARG A 61 -6.34 -9.30 4.25
CA ARG A 61 -5.53 -10.52 4.20
C ARG A 61 -4.38 -10.40 5.18
N TYR A 62 -4.12 -11.49 5.88
CA TYR A 62 -3.11 -11.57 6.93
C TYR A 62 -1.87 -12.31 6.42
N TYR A 63 -0.71 -11.73 6.70
CA TYR A 63 0.58 -12.21 6.25
C TYR A 63 1.57 -12.23 7.41
N ILE A 64 2.67 -12.93 7.21
CA ILE A 64 3.91 -12.74 7.96
C ILE A 64 5.00 -12.28 7.00
N ASP A 65 5.71 -11.22 7.37
CA ASP A 65 6.97 -10.83 6.73
C ASP A 65 8.04 -11.79 7.22
N GLU A 66 8.53 -12.67 6.35
CA GLU A 66 9.48 -13.73 6.72
C GLU A 66 10.85 -13.18 7.08
N ARG A 67 11.16 -11.91 6.73
CA ARG A 67 12.43 -11.26 7.09
C ARG A 67 12.40 -10.67 8.48
N SER A 68 11.35 -9.92 8.81
CA SER A 68 11.21 -9.25 10.11
C SER A 68 10.44 -10.06 11.13
N ASN A 69 9.84 -11.18 10.72
CA ASN A 69 8.88 -11.97 11.49
C ASN A 69 7.65 -11.13 11.96
N GLU A 70 7.38 -10.02 11.27
CA GLU A 70 6.25 -9.15 11.58
C GLU A 70 4.97 -9.70 10.96
N LYS A 71 3.89 -9.72 11.74
CA LYS A 71 2.57 -10.05 11.21
C LYS A 71 1.94 -8.80 10.60
N ILE A 72 1.38 -8.92 9.40
CA ILE A 72 0.86 -7.79 8.64
C ILE A 72 -0.57 -8.08 8.22
N LEU A 73 -1.49 -7.22 8.62
CA LEU A 73 -2.86 -7.20 8.12
C LEU A 73 -3.00 -6.17 7.01
N LEU A 74 -3.11 -6.62 5.76
CA LEU A 74 -3.41 -5.73 4.64
C LEU A 74 -4.90 -5.43 4.58
N VAL A 75 -5.23 -4.14 4.48
CA VAL A 75 -6.59 -3.62 4.29
C VAL A 75 -6.65 -2.63 3.13
N PHE A 76 -7.86 -2.39 2.61
CA PHE A 76 -8.09 -1.43 1.53
C PHE A 76 -9.10 -0.34 1.92
N LYS A 77 -8.74 0.93 1.69
CA LYS A 77 -9.46 2.14 2.12
C LYS A 77 -10.97 2.12 1.83
N ARG A 78 -11.38 1.59 0.67
CA ARG A 78 -12.72 1.83 0.13
C ARG A 78 -13.84 1.03 0.79
N GLN A 79 -13.54 -0.03 1.53
CA GLN A 79 -14.59 -0.89 2.08
C GLN A 79 -14.94 -0.58 3.54
N TYR A 80 -14.02 -0.05 4.37
CA TYR A 80 -14.29 0.09 5.82
C TYR A 80 -13.55 1.21 6.58
N TYR A 81 -12.67 2.02 5.95
CA TYR A 81 -11.71 2.87 6.68
C TYR A 81 -11.72 4.33 6.21
N PHE A 82 -12.69 5.13 6.68
CA PHE A 82 -12.71 6.58 6.42
C PHE A 82 -11.65 7.34 7.22
N MET A 83 -11.55 7.07 8.52
CA MET A 83 -10.72 7.87 9.44
C MET A 83 -9.21 7.63 9.26
N PHE A 84 -8.82 6.51 8.66
CA PHE A 84 -7.42 6.20 8.45
C PHE A 84 -6.75 7.26 7.57
N SER A 85 -7.44 7.86 6.59
CA SER A 85 -6.84 8.92 5.77
C SER A 85 -6.73 10.29 6.41
N LYS A 86 -7.47 10.59 7.48
CA LYS A 86 -7.31 11.87 8.19
C LYS A 86 -5.86 12.05 8.66
N HIS A 87 -5.24 10.94 9.02
CA HIS A 87 -3.86 10.84 9.48
C HIS A 87 -2.82 10.91 8.36
N PHE A 88 -3.23 10.91 7.08
CA PHE A 88 -2.35 11.05 5.91
C PHE A 88 -2.85 12.22 5.07
N PRO A 89 -2.45 13.46 5.39
CA PRO A 89 -3.01 14.67 4.76
C PRO A 89 -2.82 14.69 3.24
N ASP A 90 -1.79 14.01 2.73
CA ASP A 90 -1.52 13.90 1.29
C ASP A 90 -2.44 12.89 0.57
N VAL A 91 -3.21 12.09 1.31
CA VAL A 91 -4.04 11.01 0.77
C VAL A 91 -5.50 11.46 0.70
N LYS A 92 -5.97 11.74 -0.52
CA LYS A 92 -7.36 12.19 -0.79
C LYS A 92 -8.42 11.33 -0.10
N GLU A 93 -9.30 11.93 0.69
CA GLU A 93 -10.40 11.26 1.37
C GLU A 93 -11.56 10.95 0.42
N LYS A 94 -11.89 9.66 0.28
CA LYS A 94 -13.06 9.15 -0.46
C LYS A 94 -13.50 7.83 0.17
N GLY A 95 -14.75 7.75 0.66
CA GLY A 95 -15.33 6.50 1.17
C GLY A 95 -16.31 6.67 2.33
N TYR A 96 -16.95 5.56 2.73
CA TYR A 96 -17.86 5.44 3.87
C TYR A 96 -17.34 4.36 4.83
N GLY A 97 -17.37 4.59 6.15
CA GLY A 97 -17.14 3.54 7.17
C GLY A 97 -16.35 4.01 8.40
N VAL A 98 -17.03 4.10 9.56
CA VAL A 98 -16.48 4.61 10.84
C VAL A 98 -16.41 3.51 11.92
N MET A 99 -17.40 2.62 12.04
CA MET A 99 -17.46 1.67 13.18
C MET A 99 -16.60 0.40 13.08
N ASN A 100 -16.32 -0.11 11.87
CA ASN A 100 -15.52 -1.33 11.71
C ASN A 100 -14.03 -1.13 12.03
N ASN A 101 -13.60 0.12 12.19
CA ASN A 101 -12.20 0.48 12.36
C ASN A 101 -11.67 0.14 13.76
N LEU A 102 -12.41 0.44 14.82
CA LEU A 102 -11.95 0.15 16.20
C LEU A 102 -11.89 -1.34 16.48
N LYS A 103 -12.92 -2.11 16.09
CA LYS A 103 -12.94 -3.57 16.30
C LYS A 103 -11.83 -4.28 15.52
N LEU A 104 -11.57 -3.87 14.26
CA LEU A 104 -10.43 -4.41 13.52
C LEU A 104 -9.10 -4.02 14.17
N THR A 105 -8.93 -2.75 14.51
CA THR A 105 -7.68 -2.24 15.08
C THR A 105 -7.38 -2.96 16.40
N HIS A 106 -8.38 -3.13 17.27
CA HIS A 106 -8.27 -3.92 18.48
C HIS A 106 -7.90 -5.38 18.19
N TRP A 107 -8.59 -6.02 17.23
CA TRP A 107 -8.24 -7.40 16.84
C TRP A 107 -6.79 -7.50 16.37
N ALA A 108 -6.34 -6.60 15.49
CA ALA A 108 -4.98 -6.57 14.98
C ALA A 108 -3.95 -6.34 16.10
N ALA A 109 -4.27 -5.49 17.08
CA ALA A 109 -3.45 -5.26 18.27
C ALA A 109 -3.30 -6.55 19.10
N LEU A 110 -4.39 -7.28 19.35
CA LEU A 110 -4.36 -8.55 20.06
C LEU A 110 -3.55 -9.63 19.32
N GLN A 111 -3.50 -9.55 17.99
CA GLN A 111 -2.69 -10.47 17.18
C GLN A 111 -1.19 -10.10 17.13
N ASN A 112 -0.80 -8.98 17.75
CA ASN A 112 0.49 -8.32 17.60
C ASN A 112 0.84 -8.07 16.12
N ALA A 113 -0.15 -7.57 15.38
CA ALA A 113 -0.04 -7.30 13.95
C ALA A 113 0.16 -5.81 13.68
N LYS A 114 0.87 -5.52 12.59
CA LYS A 114 0.87 -4.21 11.96
C LYS A 114 -0.27 -4.14 10.94
N ILE A 115 -0.94 -3.00 10.82
CA ILE A 115 -1.94 -2.77 9.77
C ILE A 115 -1.24 -2.14 8.57
N ALA A 116 -1.30 -2.79 7.41
CA ALA A 116 -0.88 -2.23 6.13
C ALA A 116 -2.11 -1.71 5.39
N ALA A 117 -2.28 -0.40 5.31
CA ALA A 117 -3.42 0.22 4.64
C ALA A 117 -3.03 0.65 3.23
N MET A 118 -3.68 0.06 2.22
CA MET A 118 -3.54 0.47 0.83
C MET A 118 -4.64 1.44 0.42
N PHE A 119 -4.23 2.49 -0.27
CA PHE A 119 -5.07 3.58 -0.72
C PHE A 119 -5.36 3.51 -2.23
N GLU A 120 -6.34 4.29 -2.71
CA GLU A 120 -6.79 4.25 -4.11
C GLU A 120 -5.71 4.69 -5.10
N ASP A 121 -4.73 5.46 -4.65
CA ASP A 121 -3.57 5.92 -5.43
C ASP A 121 -2.42 4.89 -5.50
N GLY A 122 -2.59 3.72 -4.86
CA GLY A 122 -1.58 2.66 -4.82
C GLY A 122 -0.50 2.86 -3.76
N ASN A 123 -0.60 3.92 -2.95
CA ASN A 123 0.24 4.11 -1.78
C ASN A 123 -0.20 3.18 -0.65
N CYS A 124 0.76 2.71 0.14
CA CYS A 124 0.52 1.77 1.22
C CYS A 124 1.38 2.16 2.43
N TYR A 125 0.77 2.12 3.61
CA TYR A 125 1.37 2.58 4.86
C TYR A 125 1.17 1.55 5.97
N LYS A 126 2.18 1.38 6.82
CA LYS A 126 2.20 0.40 7.93
C LYS A 126 2.10 1.18 9.21
N ILE A 127 1.21 0.74 10.07
CA ILE A 127 1.04 1.25 11.42
C ILE A 127 1.05 0.10 12.42
N ASP A 128 1.61 0.33 13.61
CA ASP A 128 1.43 -0.61 14.70
C ASP A 128 -0.02 -0.59 15.21
N ALA A 129 -0.67 -1.75 15.22
CA ALA A 129 -2.07 -1.81 15.62
C ALA A 129 -2.28 -1.52 17.11
N MET A 130 -1.33 -1.88 17.97
CA MET A 130 -1.40 -1.59 19.41
C MET A 130 -1.24 -0.09 19.65
N GLU A 131 -0.24 0.55 19.04
CA GLU A 131 -0.07 2.00 19.13
C GLU A 131 -1.31 2.73 18.60
N PHE A 132 -1.87 2.25 17.49
CA PHE A 132 -3.07 2.85 16.91
C PHE A 132 -4.31 2.63 17.78
N TYR A 133 -4.46 1.47 18.39
CA TYR A 133 -5.55 1.17 19.31
C TYR A 133 -5.49 2.07 20.55
N LEU A 134 -4.32 2.15 21.21
CA LEU A 134 -4.10 2.99 22.38
C LEU A 134 -4.32 4.48 22.06
N TYR A 135 -3.93 4.91 20.86
CA TYR A 135 -4.22 6.26 20.39
C TYR A 135 -5.73 6.52 20.31
N TYR A 136 -6.49 5.60 19.72
CA TYR A 136 -7.95 5.72 19.66
C TYR A 136 -8.61 5.72 21.05
N GLU A 137 -8.15 4.86 21.97
CA GLU A 137 -8.69 4.84 23.35
C GLU A 137 -8.43 6.17 24.08
N LYS A 138 -7.27 6.77 23.86
CA LYS A 138 -6.87 8.00 24.55
C LYS A 138 -7.49 9.27 23.96
N HIS A 139 -7.60 9.34 22.63
CA HIS A 139 -7.91 10.57 21.91
C HIS A 139 -9.26 10.54 21.18
N GLY A 140 -9.92 9.39 21.15
CA GLY A 140 -11.08 9.16 20.30
C GLY A 140 -10.68 9.11 18.81
N THR A 141 -11.69 9.00 17.96
CA THR A 141 -11.46 8.83 16.51
C THR A 141 -11.29 10.14 15.76
N ASP A 142 -11.67 11.28 16.34
CA ASP A 142 -11.85 12.55 15.60
C ASP A 142 -10.59 13.42 15.42
N VAL A 143 -9.46 13.00 16.00
CA VAL A 143 -8.21 13.76 15.89
C VAL A 143 -7.61 13.60 14.49
N MET A 144 -7.29 14.72 13.82
CA MET A 144 -6.83 14.69 12.43
C MET A 144 -5.42 14.12 12.28
N ALA A 145 -4.50 14.44 13.20
CA ALA A 145 -3.12 14.02 13.09
C ALA A 145 -2.77 12.92 14.10
N VAL A 146 -2.48 11.73 13.59
CA VAL A 146 -1.61 10.79 14.29
C VAL A 146 -0.21 11.45 14.38
N PRO A 147 0.49 11.40 15.53
CA PRO A 147 1.86 11.90 15.63
C PRO A 147 2.69 11.36 14.46
N GLY A 148 3.54 12.19 13.84
CA GLY A 148 4.23 11.90 12.57
C GLY A 148 5.17 10.68 12.54
N GLU A 149 5.08 9.79 13.54
CA GLU A 149 6.05 8.74 13.85
C GLU A 149 5.54 7.30 13.64
N ILE A 150 4.24 7.05 13.39
CA ILE A 150 3.74 5.65 13.37
C ILE A 150 3.28 5.13 12.02
N ALA A 151 3.45 5.89 10.94
CA ALA A 151 3.06 5.43 9.62
C ALA A 151 4.22 5.39 8.62
N THR A 152 4.76 4.20 8.39
CA THR A 152 5.87 4.02 7.48
C THR A 152 5.35 3.72 6.07
N PRO A 153 5.77 4.41 4.99
CA PRO A 153 5.41 4.07 3.62
C PRO A 153 6.07 2.77 3.16
N LEU A 154 5.38 2.01 2.30
CA LEU A 154 5.81 0.69 1.81
C LEU A 154 7.21 0.68 1.18
N SER A 155 7.59 1.76 0.49
CA SER A 155 8.93 1.91 -0.10
C SER A 155 10.06 1.81 0.93
N LEU A 156 9.81 2.25 2.17
CA LEU A 156 10.78 2.15 3.26
C LEU A 156 10.79 0.77 3.91
N TRP A 157 9.73 -0.05 3.76
CA TRP A 157 9.73 -1.41 4.32
C TRP A 157 10.57 -2.32 3.45
N VAL A 158 10.34 -2.25 2.13
CA VAL A 158 11.02 -3.09 1.14
C VAL A 158 12.53 -2.86 1.18
N ASN A 159 12.96 -1.60 1.40
CA ASN A 159 14.36 -1.19 1.36
C ASN A 159 15.06 -1.15 2.72
N ALA A 160 14.38 -1.39 3.85
CA ALA A 160 15.04 -1.49 5.15
C ALA A 160 15.99 -2.70 5.15
N ILE A 161 17.27 -2.46 5.46
CA ILE A 161 18.37 -3.44 5.46
C ILE A 161 18.43 -4.16 6.80
#